data_AF-A0A2T2RHN2-F1
#
_entry.id   AF-A0A2T2RHN2-F1
#
_cell.length_a   1.000
_cell.length_b   1.000
_cell.length_c   1.000
_cell.angle_alpha   90.00
_cell.angle_beta   90.00
_cell.angle_gamma   90.00
#
_symmetry.space_group_name_H-M   'P 1'
#
loop_
_entity.id
_entity.type
_entity.pdbx_description
1 polymer ?
#
loop_
_entity_poly.entity_id
_entity_poly.type
_entity_poly.pdbx_seq_one_letter_code
_entity_poly.pdbx_strand_id
1 'polypeptide(L)'
;MIKFGNRTDYCKGTVFGWSQRMKRLLTYVFCLSLFVVSLIAWLSNLYGWVLPIELFSHFQAQYFIISLFFILGLLLVSRDQKIQFLAIFTVTIISINILSWYLPFVANQTAENSNLRVLVYNVYKNNESHEKALAMIRKNQADLAVLLEINEIWMQKLKQLNKAFSDVLYSSQINDRGIAIYSKFPLENTSKNLYGKSDKPILSAELTINK
;
A
#
# COMPACT_ATOMS: atom_id res chain seq x y z
N MET A 1 -45.01 -23.54 -64.14
CA MET A 1 -43.55 -23.29 -64.02
C MET A 1 -43.39 -21.78 -64.17
N ILE A 2 -43.25 -20.99 -63.10
CA ILE A 2 -42.01 -20.62 -62.40
C ILE A 2 -42.42 -20.07 -61.02
N LYS A 3 -41.83 -20.55 -59.93
CA LYS A 3 -41.98 -19.97 -58.58
C LYS A 3 -40.95 -18.85 -58.41
N PHE A 4 -41.41 -17.62 -58.23
CA PHE A 4 -40.57 -16.50 -57.78
C PHE A 4 -40.21 -16.71 -56.30
N GLY A 5 -38.93 -16.99 -56.02
CA GLY A 5 -38.39 -17.00 -54.66
C GLY A 5 -38.21 -15.57 -54.16
N ASN A 6 -38.84 -15.24 -53.03
CA ASN A 6 -38.69 -13.94 -52.36
C ASN A 6 -37.24 -13.72 -51.93
N ARG A 7 -36.68 -12.59 -52.38
CA ARG A 7 -35.29 -12.18 -52.21
C ARG A 7 -35.16 -11.23 -51.01
N THR A 8 -35.49 -11.68 -49.80
CA THR A 8 -35.45 -10.81 -48.59
C THR A 8 -34.63 -11.32 -47.41
N ASP A 9 -34.04 -12.51 -47.46
CA ASP A 9 -33.39 -13.10 -46.28
C ASP A 9 -31.87 -12.84 -46.14
N TYR A 10 -31.23 -12.21 -47.11
CA TYR A 10 -29.77 -12.03 -47.10
C TYR A 10 -29.24 -10.84 -46.28
N CYS A 11 -30.07 -9.85 -45.94
CA CYS A 11 -29.60 -8.63 -45.26
C CYS A 11 -29.64 -8.67 -43.72
N LYS A 12 -30.30 -9.67 -43.10
CA LYS A 12 -30.39 -9.75 -41.63
C LYS A 12 -29.19 -10.44 -40.98
N GLY A 13 -28.47 -11.29 -41.71
CA GLY A 13 -27.33 -12.05 -41.17
C GLY A 13 -26.05 -11.23 -40.96
N THR A 14 -25.80 -10.22 -41.80
CA THR A 14 -24.56 -9.43 -41.77
C THR A 14 -24.54 -8.41 -40.62
N VAL A 15 -25.66 -7.72 -40.37
CA VAL A 15 -25.80 -6.74 -39.28
C VAL A 15 -25.79 -7.43 -37.90
N PHE A 16 -26.47 -8.57 -37.77
CA PHE A 16 -26.48 -9.36 -36.53
C PHE A 16 -25.09 -9.91 -36.19
N GLY A 17 -24.37 -10.44 -37.18
CA GLY A 17 -22.99 -10.92 -37.03
C GLY A 17 -21.98 -9.81 -36.67
N TRP A 18 -22.16 -8.60 -37.21
CA TRP A 18 -21.34 -7.43 -36.86
C TRP A 18 -21.52 -7.02 -35.40
N SER A 19 -22.76 -7.00 -34.91
CA SER A 19 -23.04 -6.67 -33.50
C SER A 19 -22.40 -7.68 -32.53
N GLN A 20 -22.39 -8.98 -32.87
CA GLN A 20 -21.78 -10.01 -32.04
C GLN A 20 -20.25 -9.97 -32.09
N ARG A 21 -19.66 -9.77 -33.28
CA ARG A 21 -18.20 -9.61 -33.42
C ARG A 21 -17.69 -8.38 -32.66
N MET A 22 -18.44 -7.27 -32.71
CA MET A 22 -18.08 -6.05 -32.00
C MET A 22 -18.20 -6.20 -30.49
N LYS A 23 -19.29 -6.83 -29.98
CA LYS A 23 -19.40 -7.19 -28.56
C LYS A 23 -18.23 -8.05 -28.09
N ARG A 24 -17.88 -9.08 -28.87
CA ARG A 24 -16.74 -9.96 -28.56
C ARG A 24 -15.41 -9.19 -28.53
N LEU A 25 -15.18 -8.31 -29.50
CA LEU A 25 -13.97 -7.45 -29.53
C LEU A 25 -13.90 -6.56 -28.29
N LEU A 26 -14.99 -5.89 -27.92
CA LEU A 26 -15.05 -5.06 -26.71
C LEU A 26 -14.77 -5.87 -25.45
N THR A 27 -15.29 -7.08 -25.35
CA THR A 27 -14.99 -8.00 -24.24
C THR A 27 -13.49 -8.34 -24.18
N TYR A 28 -12.87 -8.68 -25.32
CA TYR A 28 -11.44 -8.96 -25.37
C TYR A 28 -10.59 -7.76 -24.97
N VAL A 29 -10.92 -6.57 -25.48
CA VAL A 29 -10.23 -5.32 -25.13
C VAL A 29 -10.35 -5.05 -23.63
N PHE A 30 -11.54 -5.24 -23.06
CA PHE A 30 -11.75 -5.05 -21.63
C PHE A 30 -10.97 -6.07 -20.78
N CYS A 31 -11.04 -7.37 -21.10
CA CYS A 31 -10.25 -8.41 -20.42
C CYS A 31 -8.75 -8.11 -20.47
N LEU A 32 -8.25 -7.75 -21.66
CA LEU A 32 -6.84 -7.44 -21.84
C LEU A 32 -6.44 -6.19 -21.04
N SER A 33 -7.29 -5.17 -21.01
CA SER A 33 -7.03 -3.95 -20.21
C SER A 33 -6.97 -4.26 -18.72
N LEU A 34 -7.90 -5.05 -18.18
CA LEU A 34 -7.87 -5.49 -16.78
C LEU A 34 -6.63 -6.32 -16.48
N PHE A 35 -6.28 -7.24 -17.37
CA PHE A 35 -5.06 -8.06 -17.24
C PHE A 35 -3.81 -7.18 -17.20
N VAL A 36 -3.67 -6.23 -18.12
CA VAL A 36 -2.51 -5.32 -18.18
C VAL A 36 -2.43 -4.44 -16.94
N VAL A 37 -3.55 -3.85 -16.49
CA VAL A 37 -3.58 -3.05 -15.25
C VAL A 37 -3.18 -3.89 -14.04
N SER A 38 -3.65 -5.13 -13.97
CA SER A 38 -3.31 -6.06 -12.88
C SER A 38 -1.85 -6.47 -12.89
N LEU A 39 -1.28 -6.67 -14.08
CA LEU A 39 0.14 -6.98 -14.25
C LEU A 39 1.02 -5.78 -13.88
N ILE A 40 0.62 -4.56 -14.27
CA ILE A 40 1.31 -3.33 -13.87
C ILE A 40 1.25 -3.16 -12.34
N ALA A 41 0.09 -3.41 -11.72
CA ALA A 41 -0.04 -3.34 -10.26
C ALA A 41 0.87 -4.37 -9.55
N TRP A 42 0.97 -5.60 -10.07
CA TRP A 42 1.88 -6.63 -9.55
C TRP A 42 3.35 -6.24 -9.72
N LEU A 43 3.75 -5.80 -10.91
CA LEU A 43 5.11 -5.32 -11.18
C LEU A 43 5.47 -4.09 -10.32
N SER A 44 4.49 -3.21 -10.10
CA SER A 44 4.64 -2.07 -9.20
C SER A 44 4.90 -2.51 -7.76
N ASN A 45 4.31 -3.61 -7.29
CA ASN A 45 4.58 -4.09 -5.94
C ASN A 45 6.03 -4.59 -5.80
N LEU A 46 6.58 -5.19 -6.86
CA LEU A 46 7.95 -5.72 -6.87
C LEU A 46 9.02 -4.63 -7.07
N TYR A 47 8.76 -3.63 -7.91
CA TYR A 47 9.77 -2.67 -8.40
C TYR A 47 9.40 -1.20 -8.21
N GLY A 48 8.27 -0.91 -7.53
CA GLY A 48 7.65 0.41 -7.43
C GLY A 48 8.42 1.43 -6.60
N TRP A 49 9.54 1.90 -7.12
CA TRP A 49 10.21 3.12 -6.65
C TRP A 49 10.09 4.25 -7.70
N VAL A 50 9.36 4.00 -8.80
CA VAL A 50 9.09 4.95 -9.88
C VAL A 50 7.65 5.47 -9.76
N LEU A 51 7.52 6.72 -9.32
CA LEU A 51 6.29 7.38 -8.84
C LEU A 51 4.99 7.17 -9.67
N PRO A 52 4.96 7.20 -11.01
CA PRO A 52 3.69 7.00 -11.74
C PRO A 52 3.19 5.55 -11.74
N ILE A 53 4.08 4.57 -11.62
CA ILE A 53 3.72 3.14 -11.66
C ILE A 53 3.19 2.70 -10.29
N GLU A 54 3.73 3.28 -9.21
CA GLU A 54 3.29 3.07 -7.83
C GLU A 54 1.77 3.27 -7.65
N LEU A 55 1.19 4.22 -8.40
CA LEU A 55 -0.23 4.57 -8.28
C LEU A 55 -1.17 3.37 -8.54
N PHE A 56 -0.76 2.44 -9.40
CA PHE A 56 -1.54 1.23 -9.72
C PHE A 56 -1.53 0.21 -8.59
N SER A 57 -0.60 0.29 -7.65
CA SER A 57 -0.56 -0.63 -6.51
C SER A 57 -1.59 -0.31 -5.42
N HIS A 58 -2.14 0.91 -5.39
CA HIS A 58 -3.04 1.34 -4.31
C HIS A 58 -4.48 0.82 -4.43
N PHE A 59 -4.95 0.50 -5.63
CA PHE A 59 -6.36 0.15 -5.89
C PHE A 59 -6.59 -1.34 -6.22
N GLN A 60 -5.68 -2.21 -5.77
CA GLN A 60 -5.72 -3.64 -6.11
C GLN A 60 -7.02 -4.33 -5.65
N ALA A 61 -7.55 -3.96 -4.48
CA ALA A 61 -8.82 -4.50 -3.99
C ALA A 61 -10.00 -4.16 -4.91
N GLN A 62 -10.03 -2.93 -5.44
CA GLN A 62 -11.05 -2.50 -6.40
C GLN A 62 -10.92 -3.26 -7.72
N TYR A 63 -9.69 -3.45 -8.22
CA TYR A 63 -9.45 -4.24 -9.43
C TYR A 63 -9.88 -5.70 -9.26
N PHE A 64 -9.64 -6.28 -8.08
CA PHE A 64 -10.08 -7.63 -7.74
C PHE A 64 -11.61 -7.75 -7.75
N ILE A 65 -12.32 -6.83 -7.06
CA ILE A 65 -13.79 -6.84 -7.00
C ILE A 65 -14.38 -6.69 -8.41
N ILE A 66 -13.88 -5.74 -9.20
CA ILE A 66 -14.33 -5.54 -10.59
C ILE A 66 -14.09 -6.80 -11.42
N SER A 67 -12.90 -7.41 -11.30
CA SER A 67 -12.56 -8.64 -12.02
C SER A 67 -13.43 -9.82 -11.58
N LEU A 68 -13.83 -9.89 -10.30
CA LEU A 68 -14.71 -10.91 -9.76
C LEU A 68 -16.15 -10.79 -10.30
N PHE A 69 -16.73 -9.58 -10.29
CA PHE A 69 -18.06 -9.39 -10.88
C PHE A 69 -18.04 -9.66 -12.38
N PHE A 70 -16.97 -9.25 -13.06
CA PHE A 70 -16.83 -9.43 -14.48
C PHE A 70 -16.67 -10.89 -14.89
N ILE A 71 -15.87 -11.68 -14.15
CA ILE A 71 -15.72 -13.10 -14.43
C ILE A 71 -17.01 -13.88 -14.18
N LEU A 72 -17.75 -13.54 -13.13
CA LEU A 72 -19.06 -14.15 -12.86
C LEU A 72 -20.03 -13.87 -14.02
N GLY A 73 -20.10 -12.63 -14.49
CA GLY A 73 -20.91 -12.28 -15.67
C GLY A 73 -20.47 -13.04 -16.93
N LEU A 74 -19.16 -13.18 -17.16
CA LEU A 74 -18.62 -13.90 -18.31
C LEU A 74 -18.91 -15.39 -18.29
N LEU A 75 -18.81 -16.04 -17.13
CA LEU A 75 -19.11 -17.47 -16.98
C LEU A 75 -20.59 -17.77 -17.25
N LEU A 76 -21.49 -16.82 -16.94
CA LEU A 76 -22.93 -16.97 -17.17
C LEU A 76 -23.34 -16.71 -18.63
N VAL A 77 -22.67 -15.77 -19.32
CA VAL A 77 -23.11 -15.27 -20.63
C VAL A 77 -22.27 -15.81 -21.80
N SER A 78 -20.96 -15.98 -21.62
CA SER A 78 -20.04 -16.37 -22.68
C SER A 78 -19.76 -17.87 -22.67
N ARG A 79 -19.63 -18.47 -23.85
CA ARG A 79 -19.14 -19.85 -24.04
C ARG A 79 -17.72 -19.90 -24.59
N ASP A 80 -17.07 -18.75 -24.74
CA ASP A 80 -15.69 -18.66 -25.25
C ASP A 80 -14.69 -18.99 -24.12
N GLN A 81 -14.15 -20.20 -24.17
CA GLN A 81 -13.20 -20.72 -23.18
C GLN A 81 -11.92 -19.88 -23.08
N LYS A 82 -11.49 -19.21 -24.16
CA LYS A 82 -10.27 -18.39 -24.14
C LYS A 82 -10.45 -17.14 -23.29
N ILE A 83 -11.61 -16.49 -23.40
CA ILE A 83 -11.96 -15.30 -22.61
C ILE A 83 -12.10 -15.68 -21.13
N GLN A 84 -12.78 -16.81 -20.87
CA GLN A 84 -12.95 -17.31 -19.50
C GLN A 84 -11.59 -17.60 -18.86
N PHE A 85 -10.68 -18.29 -19.57
CA PHE A 85 -9.33 -18.56 -19.08
C PHE A 85 -8.55 -17.27 -18.77
N LEU A 86 -8.56 -16.29 -19.66
CA LEU A 86 -7.89 -15.00 -19.45
C LEU A 86 -8.46 -14.26 -18.22
N ALA A 87 -9.78 -14.30 -18.03
CA ALA A 87 -10.43 -13.70 -16.86
C ALA A 87 -10.04 -14.42 -15.57
N ILE A 88 -10.04 -15.77 -15.54
CA ILE A 88 -9.62 -16.56 -14.37
C ILE A 88 -8.18 -16.21 -14.02
N PHE A 89 -7.30 -16.22 -15.02
CA PHE A 89 -5.88 -15.93 -14.84
C PHE A 89 -5.64 -14.53 -14.27
N THR A 90 -6.38 -13.54 -14.76
CA THR A 90 -6.34 -12.16 -14.25
C THR A 90 -6.72 -12.11 -12.77
N VAL A 91 -7.82 -12.76 -12.38
CA VAL A 91 -8.28 -12.82 -10.99
C VAL A 91 -7.23 -13.50 -10.10
N THR A 92 -6.65 -14.61 -10.55
CA THR A 92 -5.60 -15.33 -9.80
C THR A 92 -4.38 -14.43 -9.53
N ILE A 93 -3.89 -13.69 -10.52
CA ILE A 93 -2.74 -12.79 -10.35
C ILE A 93 -3.01 -11.70 -9.31
N ILE A 94 -4.17 -11.05 -9.38
CA ILE A 94 -4.54 -10.03 -8.40
C ILE A 94 -4.71 -10.66 -7.01
N SER A 95 -5.28 -11.87 -6.93
CA SER A 95 -5.53 -12.56 -5.65
C SER A 95 -4.24 -12.84 -4.90
N ILE A 96 -3.18 -13.26 -5.59
CA ILE A 96 -1.87 -13.52 -4.96
C ILE A 96 -1.33 -12.27 -4.27
N ASN A 97 -1.51 -11.09 -4.86
CA ASN A 97 -1.07 -9.84 -4.26
C ASN A 97 -1.89 -9.46 -3.04
N ILE A 98 -3.21 -9.62 -3.10
CA ILE A 98 -4.11 -9.16 -2.02
C ILE A 98 -4.00 -10.11 -0.83
N LEU A 99 -4.04 -11.41 -1.09
CA LEU A 99 -4.24 -12.40 -0.04
C LEU A 99 -3.10 -12.39 1.00
N SER A 100 -1.88 -12.02 0.61
CA SER A 100 -0.75 -11.85 1.53
C SER A 100 -0.91 -10.71 2.54
N TRP A 101 -1.68 -9.65 2.22
CA TRP A 101 -1.95 -8.54 3.15
C TRP A 101 -3.08 -8.83 4.13
N TYR A 102 -4.05 -9.66 3.72
CA TYR A 102 -5.27 -9.92 4.50
C TYR A 102 -5.25 -11.25 5.24
N LEU A 103 -4.42 -12.21 4.82
CA LEU A 103 -4.19 -13.40 5.62
C LEU A 103 -3.26 -13.04 6.78
N PRO A 104 -3.65 -13.35 8.02
CA PRO A 104 -2.77 -13.13 9.15
C PRO A 104 -1.52 -13.97 8.94
N PHE A 105 -0.36 -13.32 8.86
CA PHE A 105 0.90 -14.00 9.06
C PHE A 105 0.91 -14.42 10.53
N VAL A 106 0.52 -15.67 10.81
CA VAL A 106 0.62 -16.25 12.15
C VAL A 106 2.10 -16.49 12.39
N ALA A 107 2.80 -15.43 12.82
CA ALA A 107 4.08 -15.59 13.45
C ALA A 107 3.80 -16.33 14.77
N ASN A 108 4.09 -17.63 14.79
CA ASN A 108 4.19 -18.40 16.03
C ASN A 108 5.39 -17.87 16.81
N GLN A 109 5.26 -16.69 17.40
CA GLN A 109 6.25 -16.16 18.33
C GLN A 109 5.75 -16.49 19.73
N THR A 110 6.33 -17.54 20.30
CA THR A 110 6.48 -17.68 21.74
C THR A 110 7.44 -16.58 22.22
N ALA A 111 6.98 -15.33 22.19
CA ALA A 111 7.74 -14.24 22.76
C ALA A 111 7.64 -14.38 24.28
N GLU A 112 8.76 -14.72 24.93
CA GLU A 112 8.91 -14.49 26.36
C GLU A 112 8.66 -13.00 26.62
N ASN A 113 7.72 -12.70 27.53
CA ASN A 113 7.17 -11.38 27.83
C ASN A 113 8.26 -10.36 28.23
N SER A 114 8.94 -9.77 27.26
CA SER A 114 9.62 -8.48 27.43
C SER A 114 8.62 -7.39 27.04
N ASN A 115 8.08 -6.70 28.04
CA ASN A 115 7.10 -5.64 27.83
C ASN A 115 7.82 -4.33 27.46
N LEU A 116 8.25 -4.19 26.22
CA LEU A 116 8.73 -2.90 25.69
C LEU A 116 7.53 -2.06 25.24
N ARG A 117 7.35 -0.87 25.82
CA ARG A 117 6.33 0.08 25.33
C ARG A 117 6.95 1.09 24.36
N VAL A 118 6.58 0.99 23.08
CA VAL A 118 7.00 1.91 22.03
C VAL A 118 5.87 2.88 21.68
N LEU A 119 6.17 4.18 21.62
CA LEU A 119 5.31 5.22 21.10
C LEU A 119 5.92 5.80 19.83
N VAL A 120 5.16 5.84 18.73
CA VAL A 120 5.53 6.59 17.53
C VAL A 120 4.51 7.71 17.34
N TYR A 121 4.97 8.95 17.28
CA TYR A 121 4.10 10.10 17.19
C TYR A 121 4.62 11.14 16.19
N ASN A 122 3.86 11.34 15.12
CA ASN A 122 4.04 12.50 14.24
C ASN A 122 3.44 13.73 14.91
N VAL A 123 4.30 14.66 15.34
CA VAL A 123 3.86 15.83 16.10
C VAL A 123 3.32 16.95 15.20
N TYR A 124 3.56 16.86 13.89
CA TYR A 124 3.38 17.90 12.89
C TYR A 124 4.11 19.20 13.27
N LYS A 125 5.14 19.57 12.49
CA LYS A 125 6.05 20.69 12.80
C LYS A 125 5.37 22.03 13.15
N ASN A 126 4.19 22.30 12.58
CA ASN A 126 3.44 23.55 12.77
C ASN A 126 2.40 23.46 13.90
N ASN A 127 2.29 22.32 14.59
CA ASN A 127 1.38 22.16 15.71
C ASN A 127 1.91 22.92 16.94
N GLU A 128 1.21 23.96 17.35
CA GLU A 128 1.61 24.78 18.49
C GLU A 128 1.20 24.19 19.85
N SER A 129 0.41 23.10 19.87
CA SER A 129 -0.08 22.43 21.09
C SER A 129 0.97 21.52 21.75
N HIS A 130 2.19 22.03 21.93
CA HIS A 130 3.35 21.30 22.46
C HIS A 130 3.07 20.63 23.81
N GLU A 131 2.40 21.33 24.73
CA GLU A 131 2.12 20.78 26.06
C GLU A 131 1.14 19.61 26.03
N LYS A 132 0.18 19.60 25.08
CA LYS A 132 -0.73 18.45 24.89
C LYS A 132 0.03 17.24 24.38
N ALA A 133 0.97 17.44 23.44
CA ALA A 133 1.84 16.37 22.94
C ALA A 133 2.73 15.81 24.06
N LEU A 134 3.39 16.66 24.84
CA LEU A 134 4.21 16.26 25.98
C LEU A 134 3.37 15.51 27.03
N ALA A 135 2.15 15.97 27.33
CA ALA A 135 1.24 15.28 28.23
C ALA A 135 0.84 13.90 27.70
N MET A 136 0.61 13.75 26.39
CA MET A 136 0.30 12.46 25.76
C MET A 136 1.48 11.49 25.87
N ILE A 137 2.70 11.95 25.59
CA ILE A 137 3.92 11.13 25.71
C ILE A 137 4.09 10.64 27.15
N ARG A 138 3.93 11.53 28.14
CA ARG A 138 4.02 11.19 29.56
C ARG A 138 2.92 10.22 30.00
N LYS A 139 1.67 10.47 29.58
CA LYS A 139 0.50 9.63 29.94
C LYS A 139 0.67 8.18 29.47
N ASN A 140 1.25 7.98 28.28
CA ASN A 140 1.43 6.64 27.73
C ASN A 140 2.60 5.88 28.38
N GLN A 141 3.47 6.53 29.16
CA GLN A 141 4.59 5.89 29.86
C GLN A 141 5.49 5.04 28.93
N ALA A 142 5.77 5.53 27.72
CA ALA A 142 6.61 4.80 26.76
C ALA A 142 8.04 4.61 27.29
N ASP A 143 8.66 3.49 26.92
CA ASP A 143 10.08 3.22 27.16
C ASP A 143 10.95 3.71 25.99
N LEU A 144 10.37 3.69 24.80
CA LEU A 144 10.93 4.25 23.57
C LEU A 144 9.87 5.17 22.92
N ALA A 145 10.21 6.45 22.70
CA ALA A 145 9.34 7.40 22.01
C ALA A 145 10.02 7.94 20.75
N VAL A 146 9.42 7.69 19.59
CA VAL A 146 9.86 8.16 18.28
C VAL A 146 8.96 9.31 17.85
N LEU A 147 9.54 10.48 17.62
CA LEU A 147 8.85 11.71 17.25
C LEU A 147 9.20 12.09 15.82
N LEU A 148 8.18 12.30 14.99
CA LEU A 148 8.32 12.62 13.56
C LEU A 148 7.86 14.05 13.27
N GLU A 149 8.41 14.64 12.22
CA GLU A 149 8.13 16.01 11.78
C GLU A 149 8.43 17.06 12.85
N ILE A 150 9.54 16.90 13.56
CA ILE A 150 10.02 17.92 14.51
C ILE A 150 10.87 18.98 13.80
N ASN A 151 10.77 20.23 14.25
CA ASN A 151 11.65 21.34 13.89
C ASN A 151 12.43 21.82 15.13
N GLU A 152 13.21 22.89 14.99
CA GLU A 152 13.98 23.48 16.11
C GLU A 152 13.12 23.89 17.31
N ILE A 153 11.92 24.42 17.07
CA ILE A 153 10.98 24.81 18.14
C ILE A 153 10.55 23.58 18.94
N TRP A 154 10.15 22.51 18.24
CA TRP A 154 9.83 21.24 18.86
C TRP A 154 11.00 20.69 19.68
N MET A 155 12.23 20.72 19.15
CA MET A 155 13.41 20.26 19.89
C MET A 155 13.60 21.02 21.20
N GLN A 156 13.39 22.33 21.23
CA GLN A 156 13.49 23.11 22.46
C GLN A 156 12.43 22.68 23.49
N LYS A 157 11.19 22.45 23.05
CA LYS A 157 10.09 22.02 23.92
C LYS A 157 10.28 20.58 24.42
N LEU A 158 10.79 19.70 23.57
CA LEU A 158 10.99 18.28 23.86
C LEU A 158 12.16 18.00 24.82
N LYS A 159 13.06 18.97 25.07
CA LYS A 159 14.08 18.86 26.13
C LYS A 159 13.50 18.49 27.50
N GLN A 160 12.23 18.82 27.76
CA GLN A 160 11.54 18.41 28.99
C GLN A 160 11.46 16.89 29.17
N LEU A 161 11.50 16.13 28.07
CA LEU A 161 11.48 14.66 28.08
C LEU A 161 12.80 14.05 28.59
N ASN A 162 13.90 14.80 28.56
CA ASN A 162 15.20 14.34 29.07
C ASN A 162 15.17 14.01 30.58
N LYS A 163 14.11 14.42 31.30
CA LYS A 163 13.90 14.02 32.70
C LYS A 163 13.39 12.58 32.85
N ALA A 164 12.71 12.06 31.83
CA ALA A 164 12.06 10.76 31.84
C ALA A 164 12.76 9.72 30.96
N PHE A 165 13.58 10.16 30.02
CA PHE A 165 14.37 9.32 29.11
C PHE A 165 15.85 9.56 29.37
N SER A 166 16.61 8.48 29.46
CA SER A 166 18.05 8.51 29.77
C SER A 166 18.91 8.81 28.53
N ASP A 167 18.40 8.50 27.34
CA ASP A 167 19.11 8.67 26.08
C ASP A 167 18.23 9.27 24.97
N VAL A 168 18.87 10.00 24.05
CA VAL A 168 18.19 10.66 22.93
C VAL A 168 19.04 10.69 21.67
N LEU A 169 18.46 10.24 20.56
CA LEU A 169 19.03 10.34 19.22
C LEU A 169 18.12 11.18 18.33
N TYR A 170 18.64 12.24 17.72
CA TYR A 170 17.87 13.09 16.81
C TYR A 170 18.60 13.32 15.49
N SER A 171 17.85 13.63 14.43
CA SER A 171 18.36 13.83 13.07
C SER A 171 19.38 14.96 12.98
N SER A 172 20.39 14.80 12.13
CA SER A 172 21.49 15.77 11.94
C SER A 172 20.98 17.12 11.41
N GLN A 173 19.88 17.10 10.66
CA GLN A 173 19.14 18.28 10.23
C GLN A 173 17.74 18.19 10.80
N ILE A 174 17.32 19.25 11.50
CA ILE A 174 16.01 19.35 12.16
C ILE A 174 15.20 20.40 11.41
N ASN A 175 14.97 20.10 10.14
CA ASN A 175 14.09 20.89 9.29
C ASN A 175 12.66 20.33 9.40
N ASP A 176 11.81 20.65 8.44
CA ASP A 176 10.40 20.25 8.34
C ASP A 176 10.07 18.74 8.47
N ARG A 177 11.07 17.87 8.53
CA ARG A 177 10.93 16.41 8.59
C ARG A 177 11.86 15.77 9.62
N GLY A 178 12.30 16.51 10.64
CA GLY A 178 13.19 15.99 11.66
C GLY A 178 12.60 14.78 12.39
N ILE A 179 13.49 13.94 12.93
CA ILE A 179 13.14 12.75 13.71
C ILE A 179 13.92 12.79 15.02
N ALA A 180 13.27 12.43 16.13
CA ALA A 180 13.94 12.16 17.40
C ALA A 180 13.47 10.83 18.01
N ILE A 181 14.40 10.11 18.63
CA ILE A 181 14.20 8.86 19.35
C ILE A 181 14.62 9.14 20.79
N TYR A 182 13.69 9.02 21.72
CA TYR A 182 13.91 9.11 23.15
C TYR A 182 13.81 7.71 23.76
N SER A 183 14.79 7.30 24.57
CA SER A 183 14.86 5.96 25.13
C SER A 183 15.16 5.99 26.63
N LYS A 184 14.53 5.10 27.39
CA LYS A 184 14.88 4.84 28.81
C LYS A 184 16.09 3.92 28.94
N PHE A 185 16.45 3.21 27.87
CA PHE A 185 17.64 2.36 27.81
C PHE A 185 18.69 2.98 26.87
N PRO A 186 19.98 2.66 27.04
CA PRO A 186 21.04 3.15 26.15
C PRO A 186 20.78 2.80 24.68
N LEU A 187 21.03 3.75 23.78
CA LEU A 187 21.00 3.55 22.34
C LEU A 187 22.40 3.24 21.85
N GLU A 188 22.61 2.03 21.36
CA GLU A 188 23.90 1.55 20.85
C GLU A 188 23.95 1.63 19.31
N ASN A 189 25.15 1.58 18.73
CA ASN A 189 25.37 1.52 17.28
C ASN A 189 24.54 2.55 16.48
N THR A 190 24.46 3.78 16.98
CA THR A 190 23.59 4.80 16.40
C THR A 190 24.12 5.32 15.06
N SER A 191 23.24 5.49 14.07
CA SER A 191 23.57 6.17 12.81
C SER A 191 22.57 7.27 12.49
N LYS A 192 23.08 8.34 11.85
CA LYS A 192 22.29 9.48 11.38
C LYS A 192 22.61 9.73 9.91
N ASN A 193 21.77 9.22 9.01
CA ASN A 193 21.97 9.30 7.57
C ASN A 193 20.87 10.13 6.90
N LEU A 194 21.07 10.45 5.62
CA LEU A 194 20.07 11.11 4.78
C LEU A 194 19.73 10.20 3.60
N TYR A 195 18.46 10.21 3.18
CA TYR A 195 17.96 9.38 2.09
C TYR A 195 17.56 10.18 0.86
N GLY A 196 18.13 9.78 -0.27
CA GLY A 196 17.79 10.27 -1.60
C GLY A 196 18.10 11.75 -1.80
N LYS A 197 17.64 12.31 -2.92
CA LYS A 197 17.86 13.72 -3.27
C LYS A 197 17.09 14.72 -2.39
N SER A 198 16.14 14.23 -1.59
CA SER A 198 15.31 15.05 -0.72
C SER A 198 15.85 15.13 0.71
N ASP A 199 17.04 14.57 0.97
CA ASP A 199 17.73 14.59 2.25
C ASP A 199 16.83 14.22 3.44
N LYS A 200 16.01 13.16 3.27
CA LYS A 200 15.11 12.71 4.33
C LYS A 200 15.93 12.05 5.44
N PRO A 201 15.75 12.42 6.72
CA PRO A 201 16.55 11.83 7.78
C PRO A 201 16.23 10.34 7.97
N ILE A 202 17.29 9.56 8.15
CA ILE A 202 17.26 8.18 8.61
C ILE A 202 18.01 8.13 9.94
N LEU A 203 17.37 7.54 10.95
CA LEU A 203 17.99 7.19 12.21
C LEU A 203 17.98 5.67 12.38
N SER A 204 19.10 5.11 12.81
CA SER A 204 19.17 3.73 13.28
C SER A 204 19.83 3.71 14.66
N ALA A 205 19.40 2.77 15.50
CA ALA A 205 20.01 2.48 16.79
C ALA A 205 19.67 1.03 17.16
N GLU A 206 20.55 0.43 17.95
CA GLU A 206 20.34 -0.87 18.56
C GLU A 206 19.96 -0.67 20.04
N LEU A 207 19.03 -1.49 20.52
CA LEU A 207 18.48 -1.40 21.86
C LEU A 207 18.60 -2.78 22.53
N THR A 208 19.36 -2.85 23.62
CA THR A 208 19.46 -4.07 24.43
C THR A 208 18.48 -3.98 25.59
N ILE A 209 17.49 -4.88 25.61
CA ILE A 209 16.49 -4.97 26.68
C ILE A 209 16.92 -6.11 27.62
N ASN A 210 17.51 -5.75 28.74
CA ASN A 210 17.85 -6.72 29.78
C ASN A 210 16.57 -7.21 30.45
N LYS A 211 16.45 -8.53 30.59
CA LYS A 211 15.39 -9.19 31.37
C LYS A 211 15.57 -8.98 32.86
#